data_AF-A0A640V354-F1
#
_entry.id   AF-A0A640V354-F1
#
_cell.length_a   1.000
_cell.length_b   1.000
_cell.length_c   1.000
_cell.angle_alpha   90.00
_cell.angle_beta   90.00
_cell.angle_gamma   90.00
#
_symmetry.space_group_name_H-M   'P 1'
#
loop_
_entity.id
_entity.type
_entity.pdbx_description
1 polymer ?
#
loop_
_entity_poly.entity_id
_entity_poly.type
_entity_poly.pdbx_seq_one_letter_code
_entity_poly.pdbx_strand_id
1 'polypeptide(L)'
;MGRMVLSSRVRLWLLPNAALLTGLLVWGIVRYPHLPSRIPEHIGSEGVDAWTNRSVGSALGFVFLYIGVTVLLTACAELTLRVTPSAELPDGAAPFGNALVRASFNRPRTRVSALWVARALLALNACIGISFLIACAVMWHSVPERDIPGWLFPAMIAPIVAGTALTVAAAVYDRRAPAAH
;
A
#
# COMPACT_ATOMS: atom_id res chain seq x y z
N MET A 1 -12.80 -15.28 15.68
CA MET A 1 -11.73 -14.25 15.59
C MET A 1 -10.39 -14.98 15.46
N GLY A 2 -9.88 -15.14 14.24
CA GLY A 2 -8.65 -15.92 14.00
C GLY A 2 -7.43 -15.19 14.56
N ARG A 3 -6.61 -15.89 15.36
CA ARG A 3 -5.32 -15.37 15.85
C ARG A 3 -4.49 -14.86 14.66
N MET A 4 -4.12 -13.58 14.64
CA MET A 4 -3.25 -13.03 13.59
C MET A 4 -1.93 -13.81 13.55
N VAL A 5 -1.56 -14.29 12.36
CA VAL A 5 -0.36 -15.14 12.16
C VAL A 5 0.90 -14.30 11.91
N LEU A 6 0.79 -12.98 11.83
CA LEU A 6 1.93 -12.08 11.68
C LEU A 6 2.96 -12.34 12.77
N SER A 7 4.11 -12.89 12.38
CA SER A 7 5.23 -13.08 13.30
C SER A 7 5.67 -11.73 13.85
N SER A 8 6.29 -11.72 15.04
CA SER A 8 6.81 -10.48 15.66
C SER A 8 7.68 -9.69 14.68
N ARG A 9 8.48 -10.38 13.85
CA ARG A 9 9.33 -9.78 12.83
C ARG A 9 8.56 -9.10 11.69
N VAL A 10 7.36 -9.56 11.31
CA VAL A 10 6.55 -8.91 10.26
C VAL A 10 5.73 -7.76 10.85
N ARG A 11 5.31 -7.83 12.12
CA ARG A 11 4.62 -6.71 12.78
C ARG A 11 5.46 -5.44 12.84
N LEU A 12 6.78 -5.57 12.98
CA LEU A 12 7.68 -4.40 12.91
C LEU A 12 7.60 -3.65 11.56
N TRP A 13 7.20 -4.32 10.48
CA TRP A 13 7.00 -3.70 9.16
C TRP A 13 5.66 -2.95 9.05
N LEU A 14 4.78 -3.06 10.04
CA LEU A 14 3.60 -2.20 10.14
C LEU A 14 3.94 -0.85 10.79
N LEU A 15 5.07 -0.71 11.48
CA LEU A 15 5.42 0.54 12.16
C LEU A 15 5.48 1.75 11.22
N PRO A 16 6.13 1.67 10.03
CA PRO A 16 6.14 2.81 9.10
C PRO A 16 4.72 3.18 8.64
N ASN A 17 3.88 2.17 8.40
CA ASN A 17 2.50 2.35 7.96
C ASN A 17 1.65 3.01 9.05
N ALA A 18 1.77 2.55 10.29
CA ALA A 18 1.08 3.12 11.44
C ALA A 18 1.55 4.56 11.73
N ALA A 19 2.85 4.82 11.62
CA ALA A 19 3.42 6.16 11.78
C ALA A 19 2.90 7.11 10.70
N LEU A 20 2.91 6.71 9.43
CA LEU A 20 2.37 7.50 8.32
C LEU A 20 0.88 7.77 8.48
N LEU A 21 0.10 6.75 8.85
CA LEU A 21 -1.34 6.87 9.06
C LEU A 21 -1.66 7.85 10.20
N THR A 22 -0.96 7.70 11.32
CA THR A 22 -1.09 8.59 12.48
C THR A 22 -0.67 10.01 12.12
N GLY A 23 0.46 10.17 11.43
CA GLY A 23 0.96 11.47 10.98
C GLY A 23 -0.03 12.18 10.05
N LEU A 24 -0.54 11.48 9.04
CA LEU A 24 -1.57 12.00 8.13
C LEU A 24 -2.85 12.40 8.86
N LEU A 25 -3.30 11.58 9.80
CA LEU A 25 -4.52 11.84 10.56
C LEU A 25 -4.35 13.06 11.47
N VAL A 26 -3.29 13.11 12.27
CA VAL A 26 -2.99 14.22 13.17
C VAL A 26 -2.80 15.51 12.38
N TRP A 27 -2.01 15.45 11.30
CA TRP A 27 -1.79 16.62 10.45
C TRP A 27 -3.09 17.12 9.82
N GLY A 28 -3.92 16.22 9.30
CA GLY A 28 -5.23 16.56 8.74
C GLY A 28 -6.16 17.21 9.76
N ILE A 29 -6.24 16.66 10.99
CA ILE A 29 -7.05 17.23 12.08
C ILE A 29 -6.58 18.64 12.44
N VAL A 30 -5.27 18.85 12.59
CA VAL A 30 -4.70 20.17 12.92
C VAL A 30 -4.93 21.17 11.80
N ARG A 31 -4.86 20.72 10.54
CA ARG A 31 -4.92 21.58 9.37
C ARG A 31 -6.33 21.92 8.94
N TYR A 32 -7.29 21.03 9.14
CA TYR A 32 -8.68 21.15 8.70
C TYR A 32 -9.36 22.50 9.07
N PRO A 33 -9.26 23.02 10.32
CA PRO A 33 -9.89 24.29 10.68
C PRO A 33 -9.38 25.49 9.87
N HIS A 34 -8.13 25.40 9.43
CA HIS A 34 -7.38 26.46 8.76
C HIS A 34 -7.41 26.34 7.23
N LEU A 35 -8.17 25.38 6.68
CA LEU A 35 -8.35 25.24 5.24
C LEU A 35 -9.31 26.31 4.71
N PRO A 36 -9.08 26.83 3.49
CA PRO A 36 -10.03 27.72 2.83
C PRO A 36 -11.41 27.06 2.62
N SER A 37 -12.42 27.88 2.31
CA SER A 37 -13.80 27.40 2.08
C SER A 37 -13.91 26.45 0.87
N ARG A 38 -12.98 26.56 -0.08
CA ARG A 38 -12.83 25.66 -1.23
C ARG A 38 -11.43 25.07 -1.28
N ILE A 39 -11.34 23.82 -1.67
CA ILE A 39 -10.08 23.09 -1.82
C ILE A 39 -9.98 22.49 -3.23
N PRO A 40 -8.76 22.24 -3.74
CA PRO A 40 -8.55 21.57 -5.01
C PRO A 40 -9.24 20.21 -5.05
N GLU A 41 -10.02 19.95 -6.10
CA GLU A 41 -10.62 18.64 -6.37
C GLU A 41 -9.82 17.87 -7.41
N HIS A 42 -9.32 18.58 -8.43
CA HIS A 42 -8.44 18.04 -9.45
C HIS A 42 -7.30 19.02 -9.74
N ILE A 43 -6.12 18.46 -10.02
CA ILE A 43 -4.89 19.20 -10.30
C ILE A 43 -4.32 18.62 -11.59
N GLY A 44 -4.51 19.34 -12.69
CA GLY A 44 -4.00 19.01 -14.01
C GLY A 44 -2.59 19.56 -14.26
N SER A 45 -2.12 19.42 -15.50
CA SER A 45 -0.80 19.91 -15.93
C SER A 45 -0.65 21.42 -15.88
N GLU A 46 -1.76 22.16 -15.89
CA GLU A 46 -1.80 23.63 -15.81
C GLU A 46 -2.16 24.13 -14.40
N GLY A 47 -2.13 23.25 -13.40
CA GLY A 47 -2.51 23.56 -12.01
C GLY A 47 -3.91 23.09 -11.65
N VAL A 48 -4.54 23.76 -10.68
CA VAL A 48 -5.88 23.38 -10.19
C VAL A 48 -6.95 23.78 -11.20
N ASP A 49 -7.59 22.80 -11.82
CA ASP A 49 -8.64 22.98 -12.84
C ASP A 49 -10.05 22.68 -12.31
N ALA A 50 -10.18 22.02 -11.15
CA ALA A 50 -11.44 21.78 -10.46
C ALA A 50 -11.35 22.06 -8.95
N TRP A 51 -12.43 22.57 -8.38
CA TRP A 51 -12.53 22.98 -6.98
C TRP A 51 -13.80 22.43 -6.34
N THR A 52 -13.70 22.00 -5.09
CA THR A 52 -14.83 21.53 -4.29
C THR A 52 -14.97 22.31 -2.99
N ASN A 53 -16.15 22.27 -2.38
CA ASN A 53 -16.37 22.86 -1.06
C ASN A 53 -15.62 22.06 0.01
N ARG A 54 -15.06 22.77 1.00
CA ARG A 54 -14.43 22.15 2.15
C ARG A 54 -15.45 21.36 2.96
N SER A 55 -15.18 20.07 3.11
CA SER A 55 -15.88 19.16 4.01
C SER A 55 -14.87 18.18 4.59
N VAL A 56 -15.24 17.46 5.66
CA VAL A 56 -14.37 16.42 6.24
C VAL A 56 -14.05 15.35 5.18
N GLY A 57 -15.04 14.97 4.37
CA GLY A 57 -14.88 13.97 3.31
C GLY A 57 -13.92 14.42 2.22
N SER A 58 -14.10 15.63 1.69
CA SER A 58 -13.24 16.16 0.63
C SER A 58 -11.82 16.47 1.14
N ALA A 59 -11.67 16.99 2.36
CA ALA A 59 -10.36 17.34 2.91
C ALA A 59 -9.56 16.13 3.41
N LEU A 60 -10.20 15.07 3.90
CA LEU A 60 -9.53 13.87 4.42
C LEU A 60 -9.67 12.65 3.50
N GLY A 61 -10.15 12.83 2.26
CA GLY A 61 -10.39 11.74 1.32
C GLY A 61 -9.19 10.83 1.11
N PHE A 62 -7.99 11.40 0.91
CA PHE A 62 -6.76 10.62 0.79
C PHE A 62 -6.40 9.87 2.08
N VAL A 63 -6.71 10.42 3.25
CA VAL A 63 -6.49 9.73 4.54
C VAL A 63 -7.42 8.52 4.66
N PHE A 64 -8.71 8.66 4.32
CA PHE A 64 -9.65 7.55 4.31
C PHE A 64 -9.27 6.47 3.30
N LEU A 65 -8.86 6.87 2.10
CA LEU A 65 -8.34 5.94 1.09
C LEU A 65 -7.11 5.19 1.61
N TYR A 66 -6.19 5.89 2.27
CA TYR A 66 -4.99 5.26 2.83
C TYR A 66 -5.31 4.26 3.95
N ILE A 67 -6.30 4.55 4.81
CA ILE A 67 -6.82 3.59 5.79
C ILE A 67 -7.29 2.32 5.07
N GLY A 68 -8.12 2.47 4.03
CA GLY A 68 -8.64 1.34 3.24
C GLY A 68 -7.53 0.50 2.60
N VAL A 69 -6.57 1.16 1.94
CA VAL A 69 -5.42 0.47 1.32
C VAL A 69 -4.55 -0.23 2.37
N THR A 70 -4.33 0.39 3.53
CA THR A 70 -3.55 -0.20 4.62
C THR A 70 -4.21 -1.47 5.15
N VAL A 71 -5.52 -1.45 5.37
CA VAL A 71 -6.29 -2.64 5.79
C VAL A 71 -6.20 -3.72 4.73
N LEU A 72 -6.42 -3.38 3.46
CA LEU A 72 -6.36 -4.32 2.34
C LEU A 72 -4.98 -4.99 2.22
N LEU A 73 -3.89 -4.20 2.16
CA LEU A 73 -2.54 -4.74 2.00
C LEU A 73 -2.07 -5.51 3.23
N THR A 74 -2.48 -5.11 4.43
CA THR A 74 -2.21 -5.88 5.66
C THR A 74 -2.94 -7.22 5.63
N ALA A 75 -4.21 -7.25 5.20
CA ALA A 75 -4.97 -8.48 5.05
C ALA A 75 -4.37 -9.41 3.98
N CYS A 76 -3.92 -8.85 2.84
CA CYS A 76 -3.22 -9.61 1.80
C CYS A 76 -1.89 -10.19 2.31
N ALA A 77 -1.12 -9.41 3.08
CA ALA A 77 0.13 -9.87 3.68
C ALA A 77 -0.15 -11.00 4.69
N GLU A 78 -1.18 -10.87 5.51
CA GLU A 78 -1.59 -11.91 6.46
C GLU A 78 -2.07 -13.18 5.74
N LEU A 79 -2.90 -13.05 4.70
CA LEU A 79 -3.38 -14.18 3.91
C LEU A 79 -2.22 -14.92 3.26
N THR A 80 -1.25 -14.19 2.69
CA THR A 80 -0.02 -14.75 2.10
C THR A 80 0.73 -15.63 3.11
N LEU A 81 0.79 -15.22 4.38
CA LEU A 81 1.45 -15.98 5.44
C LEU A 81 0.64 -17.19 5.92
N ARG A 82 -0.69 -17.13 5.81
CA ARG A 82 -1.61 -18.22 6.18
C ARG A 82 -1.67 -19.33 5.13
N VAL A 83 -1.41 -19.01 3.86
CA VAL A 83 -1.42 -19.98 2.77
C VAL A 83 -0.30 -21.02 2.97
N THR A 84 -0.65 -22.31 2.91
CA THR A 84 0.33 -23.41 2.85
C THR A 84 1.16 -23.30 1.57
N PRO A 85 2.50 -23.24 1.62
CA PRO A 85 3.34 -23.09 0.45
C PRO A 85 3.30 -24.34 -0.42
N SER A 86 3.59 -24.19 -1.71
CA SER A 86 3.53 -25.30 -2.65
C SER A 86 4.50 -26.45 -2.32
N ALA A 87 5.65 -26.16 -1.69
CA ALA A 87 6.63 -27.17 -1.29
C ALA A 87 6.17 -28.07 -0.12
N GLU A 88 5.15 -27.66 0.63
CA GLU A 88 4.62 -28.42 1.77
C GLU A 88 3.36 -29.22 1.41
N LEU A 89 2.92 -29.18 0.14
CA LEU A 89 1.76 -29.92 -0.32
C LEU A 89 2.13 -31.39 -0.59
N PRO A 90 1.43 -32.38 -0.01
CA PRO A 90 1.74 -33.79 -0.19
C PRO A 90 1.65 -34.19 -1.67
N ASP A 91 2.63 -34.98 -2.13
CA ASP A 91 2.81 -35.32 -3.55
C ASP A 91 1.80 -36.32 -4.13
N GLY A 92 0.76 -36.74 -3.39
CA GLY A 92 0.07 -38.00 -3.72
C GLY A 92 -1.44 -38.14 -3.54
N ALA A 93 -2.24 -37.12 -3.17
CA ALA A 93 -3.67 -37.35 -2.94
C ALA A 93 -4.60 -36.29 -3.56
N ALA A 94 -5.32 -36.70 -4.62
CA ALA A 94 -6.28 -35.97 -5.46
C ALA A 94 -5.71 -35.28 -6.74
N PRO A 95 -5.76 -35.96 -7.91
CA PRO A 95 -5.17 -35.49 -9.16
C PRO A 95 -5.70 -34.13 -9.68
N PHE A 96 -6.99 -33.84 -9.46
CA PHE A 96 -7.62 -32.63 -10.01
C PHE A 96 -7.63 -31.44 -9.03
N GLY A 97 -7.93 -31.68 -7.75
CA GLY A 97 -7.99 -30.62 -6.74
C GLY A 97 -6.61 -30.02 -6.46
N ASN A 98 -5.60 -30.87 -6.26
CA ASN A 98 -4.25 -30.39 -5.97
C ASN A 98 -3.55 -29.82 -7.20
N ALA A 99 -3.89 -30.24 -8.41
CA ALA A 99 -3.34 -29.64 -9.63
C ALA A 99 -3.82 -28.18 -9.80
N LEU A 100 -5.11 -27.89 -9.59
CA LEU A 100 -5.61 -26.50 -9.60
C LEU A 100 -5.06 -25.67 -8.44
N VAL A 101 -4.92 -26.28 -7.26
CA VAL A 101 -4.38 -25.65 -6.04
C VAL A 101 -2.86 -25.40 -6.16
N ARG A 102 -2.11 -26.27 -6.84
CA ARG A 102 -0.66 -26.13 -7.13
C ARG A 102 -0.41 -25.24 -8.36
N ALA A 103 -1.35 -25.19 -9.32
CA ALA A 103 -1.35 -24.29 -10.48
C ALA A 103 -1.88 -22.88 -10.16
N SER A 104 -2.39 -22.63 -8.95
CA SER A 104 -2.70 -21.29 -8.48
C SER A 104 -1.43 -20.44 -8.51
N PHE A 105 -1.33 -19.60 -9.54
CA PHE A 105 -0.21 -18.67 -9.79
C PHE A 105 0.09 -17.70 -8.65
N ASN A 106 -0.77 -17.66 -7.62
CA ASN A 106 -0.70 -16.74 -6.49
C ASN A 106 -0.24 -17.38 -5.17
N ARG A 107 0.19 -18.66 -5.18
CA ARG A 107 0.66 -19.35 -3.97
C ARG A 107 2.20 -19.23 -3.84
N PRO A 108 2.74 -18.82 -2.68
CA PRO A 108 4.18 -18.79 -2.45
C PRO A 108 4.78 -20.20 -2.46
N ARG A 109 6.00 -20.36 -3.01
CA ARG A 109 6.67 -21.67 -3.07
C ARG A 109 7.13 -22.16 -1.70
N THR A 110 7.69 -21.25 -0.90
CA THR A 110 8.27 -21.53 0.43
C THR A 110 7.77 -20.55 1.48
N ARG A 111 7.93 -20.88 2.77
CA ARG A 111 7.64 -19.96 3.89
C ARG A 111 8.51 -18.69 3.84
N VAL A 112 9.75 -18.83 3.40
CA VAL A 112 10.67 -17.70 3.24
C VAL A 112 10.16 -16.73 2.18
N SER A 113 9.73 -17.26 1.03
CA SER A 113 9.08 -16.45 -0.02
C SER A 113 7.82 -15.75 0.49
N ALA A 114 6.95 -16.46 1.21
CA ALA A 114 5.74 -15.86 1.79
C ALA A 114 6.07 -14.66 2.69
N LEU A 115 7.16 -14.74 3.48
CA LEU A 115 7.65 -13.63 4.29
C LEU A 115 8.18 -12.46 3.45
N TRP A 116 8.91 -12.73 2.36
CA TRP A 116 9.40 -11.69 1.46
C TRP A 116 8.26 -10.94 0.77
N VAL A 117 7.29 -11.67 0.23
CA VAL A 117 6.09 -11.08 -0.40
C VAL A 117 5.29 -10.26 0.62
N ALA A 118 5.07 -10.79 1.82
CA ALA A 118 4.38 -10.04 2.88
C ALA A 118 5.11 -8.73 3.24
N ARG A 119 6.44 -8.74 3.34
CA ARG A 119 7.24 -7.53 3.58
C ARG A 119 7.15 -6.54 2.42
N ALA A 120 7.21 -7.02 1.18
CA ALA A 120 7.11 -6.18 0.00
C ALA A 120 5.75 -5.48 -0.09
N LEU A 121 4.65 -6.17 0.24
CA LEU A 121 3.31 -5.57 0.33
C LEU A 121 3.24 -4.45 1.39
N LEU A 122 3.83 -4.67 2.57
CA LEU A 122 3.87 -3.65 3.62
C LEU A 122 4.78 -2.46 3.28
N ALA A 123 5.85 -2.70 2.52
CA ALA A 123 6.72 -1.65 1.98
C ALA A 123 6.00 -0.83 0.89
N LEU A 124 5.28 -1.50 -0.03
CA LEU A 124 4.42 -0.84 -1.01
C LEU A 124 3.36 0.03 -0.32
N ASN A 125 2.75 -0.44 0.76
CA ASN A 125 1.80 0.36 1.52
C ASN A 125 2.45 1.65 2.06
N ALA A 126 3.67 1.56 2.58
CA ALA A 126 4.39 2.74 3.07
C ALA A 126 4.72 3.72 1.93
N CYS A 127 5.09 3.21 0.75
CA CYS A 127 5.27 4.01 -0.45
C CYS A 127 3.98 4.74 -0.86
N ILE A 128 2.84 4.05 -0.86
CA ILE A 128 1.52 4.67 -1.11
C ILE A 128 1.23 5.76 -0.07
N GLY A 129 1.53 5.50 1.20
CA GLY A 129 1.38 6.49 2.29
C GLY A 129 2.22 7.74 2.09
N ILE A 130 3.47 7.60 1.61
CA ILE A 130 4.34 8.74 1.26
C ILE A 130 3.73 9.53 0.10
N SER A 131 3.24 8.86 -0.94
CA SER A 131 2.56 9.52 -2.06
C SER A 131 1.34 10.31 -1.60
N PHE A 132 0.52 9.75 -0.71
CA PHE A 132 -0.62 10.46 -0.13
C PHE A 132 -0.21 11.57 0.83
N LEU A 133 0.91 11.46 1.54
CA LEU A 133 1.48 12.55 2.32
C LEU A 133 1.79 13.76 1.44
N ILE A 134 2.40 13.54 0.27
CA ILE A 134 2.69 14.59 -0.71
C ILE A 134 1.38 15.15 -1.28
N ALA A 135 0.43 14.30 -1.66
CA ALA A 135 -0.88 14.74 -2.16
C ALA A 135 -1.62 15.62 -1.14
N CYS A 136 -1.65 15.21 0.13
CA CYS A 136 -2.21 16.01 1.22
C CYS A 136 -1.45 17.33 1.42
N ALA A 137 -0.13 17.33 1.29
CA ALA A 137 0.68 18.56 1.38
C ALA A 137 0.26 19.61 0.35
N VAL A 138 0.02 19.16 -0.89
CA VAL A 138 -0.43 20.01 -1.99
C VAL A 138 -1.87 20.45 -1.75
N MET A 139 -2.77 19.52 -1.45
CA MET A 139 -4.20 19.80 -1.27
C MET A 139 -4.48 20.70 -0.06
N TRP A 140 -3.72 20.54 1.04
CA TRP A 140 -3.88 21.33 2.25
C TRP A 140 -3.05 22.63 2.25
N HIS A 141 -2.44 22.99 1.13
CA HIS A 141 -1.76 24.27 1.01
C HIS A 141 -2.75 25.43 1.17
N SER A 142 -2.46 26.38 2.08
CA SER A 142 -3.40 27.45 2.47
C SER A 142 -3.52 28.57 1.45
N VAL A 143 -2.52 28.69 0.57
CA VAL A 143 -2.39 29.82 -0.34
C VAL A 143 -2.90 29.38 -1.70
N PRO A 144 -3.91 30.07 -2.28
CA PRO A 144 -4.36 29.82 -3.64
C PRO A 144 -3.37 30.43 -4.66
N GLU A 145 -2.08 30.12 -4.51
CA GLU A 145 -1.09 30.41 -5.55
C GLU A 145 -1.23 29.37 -6.67
N ARG A 146 -1.23 29.88 -7.90
CA ARG A 146 -1.58 29.13 -9.11
C ARG A 146 -0.51 28.10 -9.50
N ASP A 147 0.71 28.27 -9.00
CA ASP A 147 1.88 27.49 -9.42
C ASP A 147 2.17 26.36 -8.42
N ILE A 148 1.54 25.21 -8.63
CA ILE A 148 1.99 23.97 -8.01
C ILE A 148 3.21 23.48 -8.81
N PRO A 149 4.40 23.36 -8.20
CA PRO A 149 5.59 22.90 -8.91
C PRO A 149 5.37 21.55 -9.59
N GLY A 150 5.60 21.48 -10.90
CA GLY A 150 5.36 20.26 -11.69
C GLY A 150 6.14 19.03 -11.23
N TRP A 151 7.25 19.20 -10.49
CA TRP A 151 8.03 18.10 -9.92
C TRP A 151 7.30 17.33 -8.79
N LEU A 152 6.24 17.90 -8.21
CA LEU A 152 5.45 17.23 -7.18
C LEU A 152 4.68 16.03 -7.73
N PHE A 153 4.29 16.05 -8.99
CA PHE A 153 3.67 14.90 -9.66
C PHE A 153 4.60 13.69 -9.73
N PRO A 154 5.82 13.76 -10.31
CA PRO A 154 6.74 12.64 -10.28
C PRO A 154 7.17 12.30 -8.85
N ALA A 155 7.28 13.25 -7.92
CA ALA A 155 7.56 12.96 -6.51
C ALA A 155 6.44 12.14 -5.84
N MET A 156 5.18 12.36 -6.22
CA MET A 156 4.03 11.57 -5.77
C MET A 156 3.99 10.19 -6.43
N ILE A 157 4.37 10.06 -7.70
CA ILE A 157 4.30 8.78 -8.44
C ILE A 157 5.49 7.87 -8.12
N ALA A 158 6.69 8.42 -7.95
CA ALA A 158 7.93 7.65 -7.80
C ALA A 158 7.90 6.64 -6.63
N PRO A 159 7.39 6.96 -5.43
CA PRO A 159 7.28 5.97 -4.35
C PRO A 159 6.42 4.77 -4.74
N ILE A 160 5.25 5.00 -5.37
CA ILE A 160 4.36 3.92 -5.80
C ILE A 160 5.05 3.03 -6.84
N VAL A 161 5.74 3.63 -7.81
CA VAL A 161 6.51 2.89 -8.83
C VAL A 161 7.60 2.05 -8.17
N ALA A 162 8.35 2.62 -7.22
CA ALA A 162 9.40 1.92 -6.49
C ALA A 162 8.82 0.75 -5.67
N GLY A 163 7.77 0.98 -4.88
CA GLY A 163 7.10 -0.06 -4.09
C GLY A 163 6.51 -1.17 -4.96
N THR A 164 5.96 -0.82 -6.13
CA THR A 164 5.42 -1.78 -7.09
C THR A 164 6.54 -2.62 -7.69
N ALA A 165 7.63 -1.98 -8.12
CA ALA A 165 8.81 -2.67 -8.65
C ALA A 165 9.40 -3.65 -7.63
N LEU A 166 9.48 -3.27 -6.35
CA LEU A 166 9.93 -4.16 -5.27
C LEU A 166 9.00 -5.35 -5.08
N THR A 167 7.70 -5.14 -5.14
CA THR A 167 6.69 -6.21 -5.02
C THR A 167 6.78 -7.19 -6.18
N VAL A 168 6.90 -6.67 -7.40
CA VAL A 168 7.09 -7.48 -8.61
C VAL A 168 8.42 -8.24 -8.56
N ALA A 169 9.51 -7.58 -8.15
CA ALA A 169 10.82 -8.21 -8.02
C ALA A 169 10.80 -9.36 -7.00
N ALA A 170 10.15 -9.17 -5.85
CA ALA A 170 9.99 -10.23 -4.84
C ALA A 170 9.22 -11.43 -5.40
N ALA A 171 8.13 -11.18 -6.14
CA ALA A 171 7.35 -12.25 -6.77
C ALA A 171 8.12 -12.97 -7.89
N VAL A 172 8.91 -12.24 -8.70
CA VAL A 172 9.73 -12.84 -9.76
C VAL A 172 10.91 -13.62 -9.19
N TYR A 173 11.54 -13.12 -8.12
CA TYR A 173 12.63 -13.81 -7.45
C TYR A 173 12.16 -15.16 -6.88
N ASP A 174 10.98 -15.21 -6.26
CA ASP A 174 10.37 -16.47 -5.82
C ASP A 174 10.22 -17.47 -6.97
N ARG A 175 9.81 -17.01 -8.15
CA ARG A 175 9.63 -17.87 -9.33
C ARG A 175 10.95 -18.41 -9.90
N ARG A 176 12.06 -17.69 -9.73
CA ARG A 176 13.38 -18.03 -10.31
C ARG A 176 14.27 -18.83 -9.37
N ALA A 177 14.02 -18.81 -8.07
CA ALA A 177 14.82 -19.57 -7.11
C ALA A 177 14.67 -21.09 -7.37
N PRO A 178 15.77 -21.84 -7.56
CA PRO A 178 15.71 -23.27 -7.81
C PRO A 178 14.99 -24.00 -6.67
N ALA A 179 14.16 -24.98 -7.00
CA ALA A 179 13.59 -25.88 -6.00
C ALA A 179 14.76 -26.55 -5.28
N ALA A 180 14.89 -26.34 -3.97
CA ALA A 180 15.77 -27.19 -3.17
C ALA A 180 15.22 -28.61 -3.28
N HIS A 181 15.99 -29.49 -3.91
CA HIS A 181 15.77 -30.93 -3.96
C HIS A 181 16.00 -31.55 -2.58
#